data_AF-A0A142XTL7-F1
#
_entry.id   AF-A0A142XTL7-F1
#
_cell.length_a   1.000
_cell.length_b   1.000
_cell.length_c   1.000
_cell.angle_alpha   90.00
_cell.angle_beta   90.00
_cell.angle_gamma   90.00
#
_symmetry.space_group_name_H-M   'P 1'
#
loop_
_entity.id
_entity.type
_entity.pdbx_description
1 polymer ?
#
loop_
_entity_poly.entity_id
_entity_poly.type
_entity_poly.pdbx_seq_one_letter_code
_entity_poly.pdbx_strand_id
1 'polypeptide(L)'
;MNPPTLFPISWFATGIVTPESASDFARYAQTSPNHPARHWLWAAFRDWSEERERLTSDECRTAYALGEADPDQNLGTAMMCHVLLQRTCPSDVRITAAQSNRPAVRKITGL
;
A
#
# COMPACT_ATOMS: atom_id res chain seq x y z
N MET A 1 0.66 -28.42 2.64
CA MET A 1 1.31 -27.18 2.15
C MET A 1 0.26 -26.10 2.31
N ASN A 2 0.41 -25.16 3.25
CA ASN A 2 -0.55 -24.06 3.36
C ASN A 2 -0.43 -23.23 2.08
N PRO A 3 -1.54 -22.88 1.40
CA PRO A 3 -1.46 -21.99 0.25
C PRO A 3 -0.73 -20.71 0.68
N PRO A 4 0.17 -20.16 -0.14
CA PRO A 4 0.74 -18.85 0.15
C PRO A 4 -0.42 -17.87 0.33
N THR A 5 -0.52 -17.27 1.53
CA THR A 5 -1.52 -16.24 1.78
C THR A 5 -1.17 -15.06 0.87
N LEU A 6 -2.12 -14.66 0.02
CA LEU A 6 -1.95 -13.57 -0.94
C LEU A 6 -1.44 -12.28 -0.28
N PHE A 7 -1.85 -12.05 0.98
CA PHE A 7 -1.47 -10.91 1.79
C PHE A 7 -0.52 -11.32 2.92
N PRO A 8 0.59 -10.60 3.13
CA PRO A 8 1.41 -10.73 4.32
C PRO A 8 0.64 -10.35 5.60
N ILE A 9 1.00 -10.93 6.75
CA ILE A 9 0.36 -10.63 8.05
C ILE A 9 0.42 -9.13 8.39
N SER A 10 1.51 -8.45 8.00
CA SER A 10 1.65 -7.00 8.21
C SER A 10 0.53 -6.17 7.58
N TRP A 11 -0.08 -6.63 6.49
CA TRP A 11 -1.19 -5.93 5.83
C TRP A 11 -2.51 -6.03 6.61
N PHE A 12 -2.70 -7.08 7.41
CA PHE A 12 -3.85 -7.19 8.31
C PHE A 12 -3.69 -6.29 9.54
N ALA A 13 -2.47 -6.18 10.06
CA ALA A 13 -2.16 -5.36 11.22
C ALA A 13 -2.38 -3.85 10.97
N THR A 14 -2.32 -3.40 9.72
CA THR A 14 -2.61 -2.01 9.34
C THR A 14 -4.10 -1.71 9.17
N GLY A 15 -4.96 -2.74 9.12
CA GLY A 15 -6.37 -2.59 8.75
C GLY A 15 -6.59 -2.22 7.27
N ILE A 16 -5.54 -2.28 6.43
CA ILE A 16 -5.65 -2.09 4.97
C ILE A 16 -6.37 -3.28 4.33
N VAL A 17 -6.12 -4.48 4.86
CA VAL A 17 -6.78 -5.70 4.45
C VAL A 17 -7.53 -6.29 5.63
N THR A 18 -8.79 -6.66 5.41
CA THR A 18 -9.59 -7.42 6.38
C THR A 18 -9.65 -8.89 5.96
N PRO A 19 -10.06 -9.82 6.83
CA PRO A 19 -10.30 -11.20 6.43
C PRO A 19 -11.26 -11.33 5.24
N GLU A 20 -12.28 -10.48 5.20
CA GLU A 20 -13.29 -10.45 4.14
C GLU A 20 -12.67 -10.01 2.81
N SER A 21 -11.98 -8.86 2.77
CA SER A 21 -11.35 -8.39 1.53
C SER A 21 -10.24 -9.34 1.05
N ALA A 22 -9.47 -9.94 1.98
CA ALA A 22 -8.48 -10.96 1.63
C ALA A 22 -9.10 -12.17 0.94
N SER A 23 -10.27 -12.64 1.42
CA SER A 23 -11.00 -13.75 0.81
C SER A 23 -11.50 -13.39 -0.59
N ASP A 24 -12.01 -12.18 -0.80
CA ASP A 24 -12.44 -11.72 -2.11
C ASP A 24 -11.29 -11.61 -3.11
N PHE A 25 -10.18 -10.99 -2.72
CA PHE A 25 -9.00 -10.91 -3.58
C PHE A 25 -8.37 -12.28 -3.86
N ALA A 26 -8.42 -13.22 -2.92
CA ALA A 26 -7.98 -14.59 -3.17
C ALA A 26 -8.85 -15.30 -4.22
N ARG A 27 -10.17 -15.08 -4.19
CA ARG A 27 -11.11 -15.58 -5.22
C ARG A 27 -10.84 -14.93 -6.57
N TYR A 28 -10.61 -13.61 -6.63
CA TYR A 28 -10.25 -12.93 -7.88
C TYR A 28 -8.94 -13.46 -8.48
N ALA A 29 -7.91 -13.64 -7.64
CA ALA A 29 -6.62 -14.18 -8.07
C ALA A 29 -6.74 -15.58 -8.68
N GLN A 30 -7.60 -16.45 -8.14
CA GLN A 30 -7.84 -17.79 -8.70
C GLN A 30 -8.46 -17.73 -10.11
N THR A 31 -9.33 -16.75 -10.37
CA THR A 31 -9.97 -16.56 -11.68
C THR A 31 -9.11 -15.81 -12.69
N SER A 32 -7.98 -15.25 -12.26
CA SER A 32 -7.09 -14.42 -13.09
C SER A 32 -5.60 -14.76 -12.85
N PRO A 33 -5.17 -15.99 -13.16
CA PRO A 33 -3.85 -16.51 -12.79
C PRO A 33 -2.67 -15.82 -13.47
N ASN A 34 -2.94 -15.03 -14.51
CA ASN A 34 -1.90 -14.28 -15.25
C ASN A 34 -1.46 -13.00 -14.51
N HIS A 35 -2.17 -12.59 -13.46
CA HIS A 35 -1.78 -11.43 -12.66
C HIS A 35 -0.86 -11.86 -11.50
N PRO A 36 0.34 -11.25 -11.36
CA PRO A 36 1.24 -11.56 -10.25
C PRO A 36 0.65 -11.05 -8.92
N ALA A 37 1.11 -11.61 -7.79
CA ALA A 37 0.63 -11.22 -6.45
C ALA A 37 0.63 -9.70 -6.21
N ARG A 38 1.68 -8.98 -6.66
CA ARG A 38 1.77 -7.50 -6.55
C ARG A 38 0.57 -6.76 -7.14
N HIS A 39 -0.09 -7.32 -8.16
CA HIS A 39 -1.27 -6.71 -8.77
C HIS A 39 -2.42 -6.66 -7.77
N TRP A 40 -2.66 -7.77 -7.06
CA TRP A 40 -3.73 -7.89 -6.08
C TRP A 40 -3.43 -7.12 -4.79
N LEU A 41 -2.17 -7.11 -4.36
CA LEU A 41 -1.73 -6.26 -3.24
C LEU A 41 -1.98 -4.78 -3.54
N TRP A 42 -1.61 -4.33 -4.74
CA TRP A 42 -1.87 -2.96 -5.18
C TRP A 42 -3.37 -2.66 -5.30
N ALA A 43 -4.15 -3.60 -5.84
CA ALA A 43 -5.59 -3.44 -5.96
C ALA A 43 -6.26 -3.30 -4.58
N ALA A 44 -5.92 -4.14 -3.61
CA ALA A 44 -6.45 -4.04 -2.25
C ALA A 44 -6.07 -2.74 -1.56
N PHE A 45 -4.82 -2.29 -1.72
CA PHE A 45 -4.38 -1.01 -1.17
C PHE A 45 -5.16 0.18 -1.75
N ARG A 46 -5.39 0.18 -3.06
CA ARG A 46 -6.19 1.23 -3.73
C ARG A 46 -7.65 1.18 -3.32
N ASP A 47 -8.25 0.00 -3.26
CA ASP A 47 -9.64 -0.18 -2.86
C ASP A 47 -9.84 0.40 -1.45
N TRP A 48 -8.98 0.02 -0.51
CA TRP A 48 -8.96 0.56 0.85
C TRP A 48 -8.82 2.09 0.89
N SER A 49 -7.95 2.68 0.06
CA SER A 49 -7.74 4.13 0.08
C SER A 49 -8.84 4.91 -0.64
N GLU A 50 -9.45 4.35 -1.68
CA GLU A 50 -10.53 4.97 -2.46
C GLU A 50 -11.89 4.88 -1.76
N GLU A 51 -12.13 3.84 -0.95
CA GLU A 51 -13.30 3.76 -0.06
C GLU A 51 -13.32 4.85 1.02
N ARG A 52 -12.16 5.46 1.30
CA ARG A 52 -12.04 6.57 2.23
C ARG A 52 -12.13 7.88 1.45
N GLU A 53 -13.11 8.73 1.80
CA GLU A 53 -13.20 10.07 1.21
C GLU A 53 -11.87 10.82 1.31
N ARG A 54 -11.19 10.68 2.46
CA ARG A 54 -9.81 11.13 2.70
C ARG A 54 -9.11 10.23 3.70
N LEU A 55 -7.82 9.97 3.49
CA LEU A 55 -6.98 9.36 4.53
C LEU A 55 -6.73 10.36 5.66
N THR A 56 -6.89 9.88 6.89
CA THR A 56 -6.43 10.58 8.10
C THR A 56 -4.90 10.64 8.12
N SER A 57 -4.33 11.48 8.99
CA SER A 57 -2.88 11.55 9.15
C SER A 57 -2.27 10.22 9.62
N ASP A 58 -2.97 9.48 10.49
CA ASP A 58 -2.49 8.19 10.99
C ASP A 58 -2.59 7.08 9.95
N GLU A 59 -3.62 7.10 9.11
CA GLU A 59 -3.72 6.21 7.95
C GLU A 59 -2.62 6.52 6.93
N CYS A 60 -2.28 7.79 6.70
CA CYS A 60 -1.14 8.15 5.85
C CYS A 60 0.17 7.59 6.41
N ARG A 61 0.44 7.75 7.71
CA ARG A 61 1.65 7.21 8.35
C ARG A 61 1.72 5.68 8.23
N THR A 62 0.61 5.02 8.55
CA THR A 62 0.49 3.55 8.51
C THR A 62 0.70 3.03 7.09
N ALA A 63 0.03 3.62 6.10
CA ALA A 63 0.15 3.24 4.70
C ALA A 63 1.56 3.51 4.14
N TYR A 64 2.18 4.63 4.52
CA TYR A 64 3.55 4.96 4.12
C TYR A 64 4.55 3.96 4.69
N ALA A 65 4.46 3.66 5.99
CA ALA A 65 5.33 2.70 6.66
C ALA A 65 5.16 1.28 6.09
N LEU A 66 3.93 0.89 5.73
CA LEU A 66 3.69 -0.38 5.04
C LEU A 66 4.41 -0.44 3.69
N GLY A 67 4.29 0.63 2.88
CA GLY A 67 4.99 0.71 1.61
C GLY A 67 6.52 0.71 1.77
N GLU A 68 7.04 1.39 2.78
CA GLU A 68 8.48 1.41 3.09
C GLU A 68 9.02 0.02 3.46
N ALA A 69 8.27 -0.73 4.27
CA ALA A 69 8.61 -2.08 4.70
C ALA A 69 8.37 -3.17 3.63
N ASP A 70 7.69 -2.86 2.52
CA ASP A 70 7.34 -3.86 1.51
C ASP A 70 8.61 -4.39 0.79
N PRO A 71 8.77 -5.73 0.67
CA PRO A 71 9.93 -6.32 0.01
C PRO A 71 9.93 -6.10 -1.51
N ASP A 72 8.76 -5.92 -2.15
CA ASP A 72 8.67 -5.52 -3.56
C ASP A 72 8.85 -3.99 -3.63
N GLN A 73 10.05 -3.57 -4.01
CA GLN A 73 10.41 -2.14 -4.09
C GLN A 73 9.49 -1.34 -5.01
N ASN A 74 8.94 -1.95 -6.06
CA ASN A 74 8.04 -1.24 -6.98
C ASN A 74 6.66 -1.05 -6.35
N LEU A 75 6.12 -2.09 -5.72
CA LEU A 75 4.86 -2.01 -4.98
C LEU A 75 4.97 -1.00 -3.83
N GLY A 76 6.00 -1.15 -2.99
CA GLY A 76 6.25 -0.26 -1.87
C GLY A 76 6.43 1.19 -2.31
N THR A 77 7.16 1.44 -3.40
CA THR A 77 7.28 2.78 -3.99
C THR A 77 5.93 3.32 -4.44
N ALA A 78 5.11 2.51 -5.12
CA ALA A 78 3.78 2.94 -5.57
C ALA A 78 2.87 3.33 -4.40
N MET A 79 2.88 2.56 -3.31
CA MET A 79 2.12 2.85 -2.09
C MET A 79 2.58 4.16 -1.43
N MET A 80 3.89 4.32 -1.22
CA MET A 80 4.45 5.56 -0.64
C MET A 80 4.11 6.78 -1.50
N CYS A 81 4.27 6.68 -2.82
CA CYS A 81 3.92 7.73 -3.76
C CYS A 81 2.43 8.08 -3.70
N HIS A 82 1.55 7.07 -3.64
CA HIS A 82 0.10 7.27 -3.49
C HIS A 82 -0.24 8.04 -2.22
N VAL A 83 0.38 7.71 -1.08
CA VAL A 83 0.20 8.43 0.18
C VAL A 83 0.65 9.89 0.06
N LEU A 84 1.81 10.15 -0.55
CA LEU A 84 2.35 11.52 -0.69
C LEU A 84 1.48 12.42 -1.58
N LEU A 85 0.76 11.83 -2.53
CA LEU A 85 -0.18 12.54 -3.39
C LEU A 85 -1.51 12.87 -2.70
N GLN A 86 -1.77 12.33 -1.51
CA GLN A 86 -2.93 12.71 -0.71
C GLN A 86 -2.79 14.15 -0.21
N ARG A 87 -3.84 14.95 -0.39
CA ARG A 87 -3.86 16.36 0.05
C ARG A 87 -3.70 16.50 1.56
N THR A 88 -4.15 15.51 2.33
CA THR A 88 -4.08 15.46 3.79
C THR A 88 -2.80 14.80 4.32
N CYS A 89 -1.86 14.42 3.43
CA CYS A 89 -0.62 13.77 3.83
C CYS A 89 0.19 14.70 4.77
N PRO A 90 0.48 14.24 6.01
CA PRO A 90 1.07 15.08 7.03
C PRO A 90 2.53 15.41 6.72
N SER A 91 3.01 16.53 7.25
CA SER A 91 4.34 17.09 6.92
C SER A 91 5.49 16.19 7.37
N ASP A 92 5.34 15.45 8.46
CA ASP A 92 6.31 14.46 8.94
C ASP A 92 6.55 13.34 7.92
N VAL A 93 5.48 12.81 7.30
CA VAL A 93 5.60 11.81 6.22
C VAL A 93 6.34 12.39 5.02
N ARG A 94 6.07 13.66 4.66
CA ARG A 94 6.78 14.34 3.56
C ARG A 94 8.26 14.58 3.86
N ILE A 95 8.60 14.95 5.11
CA ILE A 95 9.98 15.12 5.56
C ILE A 95 10.73 13.78 5.49
N THR A 96 10.14 12.70 5.99
CA THR A 96 10.71 11.35 5.87
C THR A 96 10.90 10.96 4.41
N ALA A 97 9.92 11.23 3.56
CA ALA A 97 10.00 10.92 2.13
C ALA A 97 11.10 11.66 1.38
N ALA A 98 11.45 12.88 1.79
CA ALA A 98 12.58 13.62 1.21
C ALA A 98 13.93 12.91 1.46
N GLN A 99 14.00 12.07 2.50
CA GLN A 99 15.19 11.30 2.88
C GLN A 99 15.17 9.85 2.35
N SER A 100 14.08 9.42 1.69
CA SER A 100 13.94 8.05 1.21
C SER A 100 15.06 7.66 0.23
N ASN A 101 15.52 6.41 0.29
CA ASN A 101 16.45 5.87 -0.70
C ASN A 101 15.81 5.65 -2.09
N ARG A 102 14.47 5.68 -2.19
CA ARG A 102 13.70 5.49 -3.43
C ARG A 102 13.60 6.81 -4.22
N PRO A 103 14.22 6.94 -5.41
CA PRO A 103 14.27 8.22 -6.15
C PRO A 103 12.89 8.78 -6.51
N ALA A 104 11.92 7.92 -6.85
CA ALA A 104 10.56 8.34 -7.18
C ALA A 104 9.84 8.97 -5.97
N VAL A 105 10.06 8.42 -4.78
CA VAL A 105 9.49 8.95 -3.51
C VAL A 105 10.04 10.34 -3.24
N ARG A 106 11.37 10.53 -3.33
CA ARG A 106 11.99 11.86 -3.16
C ARG A 106 11.53 12.86 -4.22
N LYS A 107 11.32 12.42 -5.45
CA LYS A 107 10.87 13.33 -6.53
C LYS A 107 9.49 13.91 -6.24
N ILE A 108 8.58 13.14 -5.64
CA ILE A 108 7.22 13.60 -5.33
C ILE A 108 7.20 14.66 -4.22
N THR A 109 8.15 14.63 -3.29
CA THR A 109 8.17 15.63 -2.20
C THR A 109 8.63 17.01 -2.65
N GLY A 110 9.27 17.12 -3.81
CA GLY A 110 9.68 18.38 -4.43
C GLY A 110 8.74 18.92 -5.51
N LEU A 111 7.61 18.24 -5.76
CA LEU A 111 6.49 18.74 -6.58
C LEU A 111 5.60 19.67 -5.74
#